data_AF-A0A7Y5I133-F1
#
_entry.id   AF-A0A7Y5I133-F1
#
_cell.length_a   1.000
_cell.length_b   1.000
_cell.length_c   1.000
_cell.angle_alpha   90.00
_cell.angle_beta   90.00
_cell.angle_gamma   90.00
#
_symmetry.space_group_name_H-M   'P 1'
#
loop_
_entity.id
_entity.type
_entity.pdbx_description
1 polymer ?
#
loop_
_entity_poly.entity_id
_entity_poly.type
_entity_poly.pdbx_seq_one_letter_code
_entity_poly.pdbx_strand_id
1 'polypeptide(L)'
;PLARLGLQARVLRREDYYLGMESDLSPLDLALGWQRMADPAVFERLNISQGRRWYFYSWRDQPPIPVPEIVQSSANMHLIPANATVERALRKVRGGEFIRLRGLLVEATHPSGWRWTSSLSRTDSGADSCELVFVEAVQVE
;
A
#
# COMPACT_ATOMS: atom_id res chain seq x y z
N PRO A 1 14.14 -8.38 8.77
CA PRO A 1 12.69 -8.18 8.96
C PRO A 1 12.46 -7.27 10.17
N LEU A 2 11.48 -6.38 10.12
CA LEU A 2 11.18 -5.41 11.17
C LEU A 2 9.98 -5.83 12.02
N ALA A 3 8.89 -6.28 11.38
CA ALA A 3 7.68 -6.76 12.07
C ALA A 3 6.87 -7.72 11.19
N ARG A 4 5.95 -8.50 11.77
CA ARG A 4 4.96 -9.27 11.01
C ARG A 4 3.78 -8.39 10.63
N LEU A 5 3.26 -8.58 9.42
CA LEU A 5 2.08 -7.90 8.92
C LEU A 5 1.01 -8.93 8.50
N GLY A 6 -0.19 -8.75 9.02
CA GLY A 6 -1.40 -9.39 8.53
C GLY A 6 -2.49 -8.33 8.43
N LEU A 7 -3.10 -8.20 7.26
CA LEU A 7 -4.13 -7.19 7.03
C LEU A 7 -5.23 -7.71 6.09
N GLN A 8 -6.44 -7.21 6.30
CA GLN A 8 -7.54 -7.30 5.35
C GLN A 8 -7.94 -5.87 5.00
N ALA A 9 -7.94 -5.54 3.73
CA ALA A 9 -8.18 -4.17 3.26
C ALA A 9 -8.83 -4.15 1.88
N ARG A 10 -9.50 -3.04 1.58
CA ARG A 10 -9.98 -2.68 0.25
C ARG A 10 -8.83 -2.05 -0.53
N VAL A 11 -8.69 -2.44 -1.79
CA VAL A 11 -7.77 -1.81 -2.72
C VAL A 11 -8.42 -0.53 -3.23
N LEU A 12 -7.89 0.62 -2.83
CA LEU A 12 -8.38 1.93 -3.27
C LEU A 12 -7.85 2.24 -4.67
N ARG A 13 -6.56 1.95 -4.89
CA ARG A 13 -5.89 2.12 -6.16
C ARG A 13 -4.66 1.21 -6.24
N ARG A 14 -4.19 1.01 -7.46
CA ARG A 14 -2.96 0.29 -7.78
C ARG A 14 -2.11 1.13 -8.73
N GLU A 15 -0.79 1.07 -8.54
CA GLU A 15 0.20 1.62 -9.46
C GLU A 15 1.29 0.58 -9.73
N ASP A 16 1.62 0.34 -11.00
CA ASP A 16 2.67 -0.59 -11.42
C ASP A 16 3.92 0.20 -11.84
N TYR A 17 5.10 -0.30 -11.46
CA TYR A 17 6.37 0.35 -11.73
C TYR A 17 7.31 -0.58 -12.50
N TYR A 18 8.06 0.00 -13.44
CA TYR A 18 8.90 -0.73 -14.38
C TYR A 18 10.34 -0.21 -14.47
N LEU A 19 10.67 0.88 -13.78
CA LEU A 19 11.94 1.59 -13.91
C LEU A 19 12.52 1.90 -12.53
N GLY A 20 13.84 1.75 -12.40
CA GLY A 20 14.57 2.07 -11.18
C GLY A 20 14.71 0.89 -10.22
N MET A 21 15.70 0.99 -9.34
CA MET A 21 16.08 -0.06 -8.38
C MET A 21 14.92 -0.44 -7.45
N GLU A 22 14.09 0.55 -7.06
CA GLU A 22 12.89 0.33 -6.27
C GLU A 22 11.89 -0.60 -6.99
N SER A 23 11.81 -0.53 -8.32
CA SER A 23 10.85 -1.30 -9.13
C SER A 23 11.29 -2.75 -9.32
N ASP A 24 12.59 -3.00 -9.36
CA ASP A 24 13.13 -4.36 -9.38
C ASP A 24 12.79 -5.12 -8.09
N LEU A 25 12.69 -4.40 -6.96
CA LEU A 25 12.34 -4.97 -5.67
C LEU A 25 10.83 -4.97 -5.40
N SER A 26 10.15 -3.84 -5.64
CA SER A 26 8.71 -3.63 -5.42
C SER A 26 8.06 -3.23 -6.75
N PRO A 27 7.57 -4.21 -7.55
CA PRO A 27 7.05 -3.95 -8.89
C PRO A 27 5.71 -3.21 -8.90
N LEU A 28 5.01 -3.14 -7.78
CA LEU A 28 3.75 -2.42 -7.66
C LEU A 28 3.52 -1.90 -6.24
N ASP A 29 2.69 -0.87 -6.16
CA ASP A 29 2.19 -0.32 -4.90
C ASP A 29 0.66 -0.44 -4.87
N LEU A 30 0.11 -0.69 -3.69
CA LEU A 30 -1.33 -0.62 -3.45
C LEU A 30 -1.65 0.50 -2.46
N ALA A 31 -2.58 1.38 -2.85
CA ALA A 31 -3.28 2.22 -1.90
C ALA A 31 -4.39 1.37 -1.26
N LEU A 32 -4.31 1.16 0.04
CA LEU A 32 -5.19 0.28 0.80
C LEU A 32 -6.01 1.07 1.80
N GLY A 33 -7.28 0.69 1.96
CA GLY A 33 -8.20 1.25 2.95
C GLY A 33 -8.80 0.17 3.84
N TRP A 34 -8.87 0.42 5.13
CA TRP A 34 -9.57 -0.40 6.12
C TRP A 34 -10.60 0.45 6.86
N GLN A 35 -11.37 -0.14 7.78
CA GLN A 35 -12.45 0.57 8.50
C GLN A 35 -13.36 1.33 7.51
N ARG A 36 -13.62 2.63 7.73
CA ARG A 36 -14.47 3.42 6.84
C ARG A 36 -13.85 3.70 5.48
N MET A 37 -12.53 3.69 5.34
CA MET A 37 -11.89 3.79 4.03
C MET A 37 -12.05 2.53 3.19
N ALA A 38 -12.54 1.42 3.76
CA ALA A 38 -12.94 0.25 2.97
C ALA A 38 -14.36 0.35 2.38
N ASP A 39 -15.16 1.33 2.80
CA ASP A 39 -16.53 1.53 2.34
C ASP A 39 -16.55 2.30 1.00
N PRO A 40 -17.14 1.74 -0.07
CA PRO A 40 -17.35 2.45 -1.34
C PRO A 40 -18.03 3.82 -1.17
N ALA A 41 -18.99 3.94 -0.25
CA ALA A 41 -19.68 5.21 0.00
C ALA A 41 -18.76 6.32 0.53
N VAL A 42 -17.57 5.96 1.03
CA VAL A 42 -16.52 6.86 1.49
C VAL A 42 -15.48 7.09 0.40
N PHE A 43 -14.77 6.04 -0.04
CA PHE A 43 -13.60 6.25 -0.91
C PHE A 43 -13.98 6.70 -2.33
N GLU A 44 -15.18 6.39 -2.82
CA GLU A 44 -15.66 6.89 -4.13
C GLU A 44 -15.96 8.39 -4.13
N ARG A 45 -16.09 9.02 -2.95
CA ARG A 45 -16.21 10.48 -2.81
C ARG A 45 -14.86 11.19 -2.79
N LEU A 46 -13.76 10.45 -2.74
CA LEU A 46 -12.40 10.97 -2.79
C LEU A 46 -11.87 10.86 -4.23
N ASN A 47 -11.15 11.88 -4.65
CA ASN A 47 -10.27 11.76 -5.80
C ASN A 47 -8.95 11.14 -5.34
N ILE A 48 -8.77 9.85 -5.59
CA ILE A 48 -7.58 9.08 -5.19
C ILE A 48 -6.67 8.87 -6.40
N SER A 49 -5.41 9.25 -6.28
CA SER A 49 -4.36 8.99 -7.28
C SER A 49 -3.14 8.34 -6.67
N GLN A 50 -2.32 7.71 -7.50
CA GLN A 50 -1.02 7.15 -7.12
C GLN A 50 0.03 7.57 -8.15
N GLY A 51 1.27 7.65 -7.68
CA GLY A 51 2.42 7.94 -8.52
C GLY A 51 3.64 8.28 -7.68
N ARG A 52 4.83 8.19 -8.28
CA ARG A 52 6.12 8.48 -7.63
C ARG A 52 6.36 7.71 -6.32
N ARG A 53 5.73 6.55 -6.11
CA ARG A 53 5.74 5.74 -4.87
C ARG A 53 4.85 6.26 -3.74
N TRP A 54 3.79 7.00 -4.08
CA TRP A 54 2.89 7.62 -3.10
C TRP A 54 1.45 7.50 -3.58
N TYR A 55 0.52 7.62 -2.65
CA TYR A 55 -0.88 7.88 -2.97
C TYR A 55 -1.29 9.27 -2.47
N PHE A 56 -2.23 9.87 -3.18
CA PHE A 56 -2.79 11.18 -2.89
C PHE A 56 -4.30 11.06 -2.85
N TYR A 57 -4.93 11.84 -1.98
CA TYR A 57 -6.37 11.97 -1.93
C TYR A 57 -6.77 13.43 -1.82
N SER A 58 -7.88 13.79 -2.47
CA SER A 58 -8.53 15.09 -2.30
C SER A 58 -10.04 14.94 -2.36
N TRP A 59 -10.76 15.97 -1.92
CA TRP A 59 -12.21 16.07 -1.99
C TRP A 59 -12.61 17.43 -2.57
N ARG A 60 -13.85 17.54 -3.04
CA ARG A 60 -14.37 18.78 -3.63
C ARG A 60 -14.82 19.78 -2.58
N ASP A 61 -15.80 19.40 -1.76
CA ASP A 61 -16.45 20.31 -0.80
C ASP A 61 -15.98 20.03 0.63
N GLN A 62 -16.38 18.88 1.18
CA GLN A 62 -15.99 18.41 2.51
C GLN A 62 -15.50 16.96 2.43
N PRO A 63 -14.60 16.54 3.34
CA PRO A 63 -14.15 15.16 3.34
C PRO A 63 -15.32 14.24 3.76
N PRO A 64 -15.41 13.02 3.19
CA PRO A 64 -16.50 12.08 3.47
C PRO A 64 -16.47 11.54 4.91
N ILE A 65 -15.28 11.58 5.53
CA ILE A 65 -15.00 11.24 6.93
C ILE A 65 -13.96 12.23 7.47
N PRO A 66 -13.78 12.38 8.80
CA PRO A 66 -12.72 13.23 9.36
C PRO A 66 -11.35 12.90 8.77
N VAL A 67 -10.55 13.91 8.42
CA VAL A 67 -9.21 13.72 7.82
C VAL A 67 -8.29 12.83 8.68
N PRO A 68 -8.23 12.98 10.02
CA PRO A 68 -7.46 12.06 10.85
C PRO A 68 -7.90 10.60 10.71
N GLU A 69 -9.18 10.36 10.45
CA GLU A 69 -9.70 9.03 10.20
C GLU A 69 -9.24 8.50 8.84
N ILE A 70 -9.21 9.32 7.78
CA ILE A 70 -8.63 8.93 6.48
C ILE A 70 -7.18 8.48 6.66
N VAL A 71 -6.37 9.28 7.36
CA VAL A 71 -4.95 8.98 7.62
C VAL A 71 -4.78 7.66 8.39
N GLN A 72 -5.57 7.43 9.43
CA GLN A 72 -5.46 6.22 10.26
C GLN A 72 -6.06 4.96 9.61
N SER A 73 -6.85 5.14 8.55
CA SER A 73 -7.58 4.06 7.89
C SER A 73 -7.16 3.80 6.45
N SER A 74 -6.07 4.43 5.98
CA SER A 74 -5.52 4.14 4.66
C SER A 74 -4.02 4.39 4.57
N ALA A 75 -3.35 3.60 3.75
CA ALA A 75 -1.91 3.71 3.51
C ALA A 75 -1.53 3.26 2.10
N ASN A 76 -0.36 3.70 1.64
CA ASN A 76 0.28 3.17 0.43
C ASN A 76 1.34 2.16 0.84
N MET A 77 1.21 0.93 0.35
CA MET A 77 2.16 -0.14 0.66
C MET A 77 2.94 -0.55 -0.59
N HIS A 78 4.26 -0.64 -0.44
CA HIS A 78 5.21 -1.12 -1.44
C HIS A 78 5.35 -2.64 -1.31
N LEU A 79 4.97 -3.38 -2.35
CA LEU A 79 4.83 -4.83 -2.25
C LEU A 79 5.98 -5.56 -2.95
N ILE A 80 6.83 -6.19 -2.13
CA ILE A 80 7.91 -7.09 -2.56
C ILE A 80 7.36 -8.52 -2.58
N PRO A 81 7.15 -9.17 -3.74
CA PRO A 81 6.67 -10.54 -3.78
C PRO A 81 7.74 -11.52 -3.27
N ALA A 82 7.38 -12.42 -2.35
CA ALA A 82 8.31 -13.44 -1.85
C ALA A 82 8.76 -14.46 -2.90
N ASN A 83 7.97 -14.64 -3.96
CA ASN A 83 8.27 -15.52 -5.09
C ASN A 83 7.36 -15.21 -6.29
N ALA A 84 7.64 -15.84 -7.43
CA ALA A 84 6.89 -15.66 -8.67
C ALA A 84 5.39 -16.02 -8.56
N THR A 85 5.00 -16.93 -7.65
CA THR A 85 3.59 -17.26 -7.43
C THR A 85 2.86 -16.11 -6.74
N VAL A 86 3.46 -15.52 -5.70
CA VAL A 86 2.92 -14.32 -5.04
C VAL A 86 2.86 -13.15 -6.00
N GLU A 87 3.90 -12.94 -6.81
CA GLU A 87 3.92 -11.87 -7.81
C GLU A 87 2.76 -12.01 -8.80
N ARG A 88 2.53 -13.21 -9.35
CA ARG A 88 1.39 -13.46 -10.25
C ARG A 88 0.04 -13.23 -9.57
N ALA A 89 -0.07 -13.48 -8.27
CA ALA A 89 -1.28 -13.21 -7.51
C ALA A 89 -1.49 -11.70 -7.31
N LEU A 90 -0.45 -10.97 -6.91
CA LEU A 90 -0.48 -9.51 -6.77
C LEU A 90 -0.82 -8.82 -8.10
N ARG A 91 -0.26 -9.29 -9.22
CA ARG A 91 -0.56 -8.77 -10.56
C ARG A 91 -2.04 -8.91 -10.97
N LYS A 92 -2.83 -9.76 -10.30
CA LYS A 92 -4.27 -9.91 -10.57
C LYS A 92 -5.12 -8.94 -9.75
N VAL A 93 -4.57 -8.36 -8.68
CA VAL A 93 -5.30 -7.47 -7.77
C VAL A 93 -5.71 -6.19 -8.49
N ARG A 94 -6.96 -5.77 -8.32
CA ARG A 94 -7.57 -4.60 -8.96
C ARG A 94 -8.13 -3.62 -7.92
N GLY A 95 -8.27 -2.36 -8.33
CA GLY A 95 -9.00 -1.37 -7.55
C GLY A 95 -10.43 -1.81 -7.28
N GLY A 96 -10.89 -1.59 -6.05
CA GLY A 96 -12.20 -2.02 -5.57
C GLY A 96 -12.26 -3.46 -5.07
N GLU A 97 -11.17 -4.25 -5.10
CA GLU A 97 -11.19 -5.60 -4.52
C GLU A 97 -10.92 -5.57 -3.02
N PHE A 98 -11.49 -6.53 -2.28
CA PHE A 98 -11.01 -6.83 -0.94
C PHE A 98 -9.86 -7.85 -1.05
N ILE A 99 -8.80 -7.62 -0.27
CA ILE A 99 -7.68 -8.53 -0.20
C ILE A 99 -7.35 -8.90 1.24
N ARG A 100 -6.85 -10.12 1.43
CA ARG A 100 -6.06 -10.49 2.61
C ARG A 100 -4.60 -10.60 2.22
N LEU A 101 -3.74 -9.91 2.97
CA LEU A 101 -2.29 -9.94 2.78
C LEU A 101 -1.62 -10.41 4.07
N ARG A 102 -0.61 -11.29 3.92
CA ARG A 102 0.31 -11.69 4.99
C ARG A 102 1.75 -11.53 4.52
N GLY A 103 2.59 -11.06 5.43
CA GLY A 103 4.00 -10.85 5.14
C GLY A 103 4.76 -10.20 6.30
N LEU A 104 5.82 -9.49 5.94
CA LEU A 104 6.73 -8.85 6.86
C LEU A 104 6.93 -7.38 6.48
N LEU A 105 6.93 -6.49 7.46
CA LEU A 105 7.51 -5.15 7.29
C LEU A 105 9.03 -5.32 7.26
N VAL A 106 9.70 -4.72 6.28
CA VAL A 106 11.13 -4.94 6.04
C VAL A 106 11.92 -3.66 5.83
N GLU A 107 13.23 -3.78 5.97
CA GLU A 107 14.20 -2.82 5.46
C GLU A 107 15.00 -3.52 4.36
N ALA A 108 15.16 -2.85 3.22
CA ALA A 108 16.02 -3.27 2.13
C ALA A 108 17.28 -2.42 2.11
N THR A 109 18.44 -3.06 1.89
CA THR A 109 19.75 -2.40 1.81
C THR A 109 20.52 -2.89 0.59
N HIS A 110 21.39 -2.03 0.06
CA HIS A 110 22.27 -2.35 -1.06
C HIS A 110 23.73 -1.99 -0.72
N PRO A 111 24.75 -2.73 -1.22
CA PRO A 111 26.16 -2.43 -0.94
C PRO A 111 26.62 -1.02 -1.34
N SER A 112 25.90 -0.32 -2.23
CA SER A 112 26.16 1.08 -2.57
C SER A 112 25.77 2.08 -1.46
N GLY A 113 25.13 1.63 -0.38
CA GLY A 113 24.61 2.48 0.69
C GLY A 113 23.14 2.87 0.54
N TRP A 114 22.47 2.46 -0.56
CA TRP A 114 21.02 2.65 -0.70
C TRP A 114 20.25 1.86 0.36
N ARG A 115 19.19 2.46 0.89
CA ARG A 115 18.33 1.91 1.94
C ARG A 115 16.88 2.31 1.68
N TRP A 116 15.96 1.37 1.91
CA TRP A 116 14.52 1.62 1.93
C TRP A 116 13.92 0.92 3.14
N THR A 117 13.42 1.70 4.10
CA THR A 117 12.93 1.21 5.39
C THR A 117 11.41 1.37 5.46
N SER A 118 10.70 0.31 5.83
CA SER A 118 9.26 0.37 6.09
C SER A 118 8.94 1.29 7.26
N SER A 119 7.84 2.06 7.17
CA SER A 119 7.21 2.59 8.37
C SER A 119 6.73 1.44 9.28
N LEU A 120 6.76 1.68 10.58
CA LEU A 120 6.18 0.84 11.63
C LEU A 120 5.00 1.52 12.34
N SER A 121 4.74 2.78 12.00
CA SER A 121 3.61 3.55 12.53
C SER A 121 2.38 3.31 11.64
N ARG A 122 1.20 3.45 12.24
CA ARG A 122 -0.10 3.37 11.53
C ARG A 122 -0.84 4.71 11.51
N THR A 123 -0.24 5.76 12.08
CA THR A 123 -0.86 7.07 12.27
C THR A 123 -0.02 8.19 11.66
N ASP A 124 1.01 7.85 10.90
CA ASP A 124 1.92 8.75 10.21
C ASP A 124 1.44 9.05 8.79
N SER A 125 1.85 10.21 8.29
CA SER A 125 1.60 10.66 6.93
C SER A 125 2.79 11.48 6.47
N GLY A 126 3.08 11.46 5.17
CA GLY A 126 4.20 12.22 4.59
C GLY A 126 5.37 11.33 4.18
N ALA A 127 6.54 11.95 4.01
CA ALA A 127 7.75 11.21 3.65
C ALA A 127 8.07 10.25 4.77
N ASP A 128 8.33 8.98 4.42
CA ASP A 128 8.61 7.87 5.34
C ASP A 128 7.39 7.20 5.99
N SER A 129 6.16 7.56 5.60
CA SER A 129 4.95 6.91 6.16
C SER A 129 4.48 5.65 5.43
N CYS A 130 5.18 5.22 4.38
CA CYS A 130 4.76 4.08 3.58
C CYS A 130 5.39 2.78 4.09
N GLU A 131 4.61 1.71 4.12
CA GLU A 131 5.10 0.40 4.49
C GLU A 131 5.80 -0.29 3.32
N LEU A 132 6.99 -0.85 3.58
CA LEU A 132 7.69 -1.75 2.68
C LEU A 132 7.44 -3.18 3.12
N VAL A 133 6.71 -3.92 2.30
CA VAL A 133 6.12 -5.20 2.69
C VAL A 133 6.69 -6.34 1.85
N PHE A 134 7.38 -7.27 2.51
CA PHE A 134 7.70 -8.57 1.92
C PHE A 134 6.48 -9.49 2.01
N VAL A 135 5.81 -9.71 0.88
CA VAL A 135 4.52 -10.40 0.78
C VAL A 135 4.74 -11.89 0.66
N GLU A 136 4.29 -12.64 1.65
CA GLU A 136 4.37 -14.10 1.67
C GLU A 136 3.09 -14.75 1.09
N ALA A 137 1.94 -14.08 1.25
CA ALA A 137 0.67 -14.53 0.69
C ALA A 137 -0.28 -13.35 0.44
N VAL A 138 -1.04 -13.44 -0.64
CA VAL A 138 -2.15 -12.54 -0.96
C VAL A 138 -3.33 -13.32 -1.52
N GLN A 139 -4.54 -12.94 -1.15
CA GLN A 139 -5.79 -13.51 -1.65
C GLN A 139 -6.79 -12.38 -1.94
N VAL A 140 -7.44 -12.45 -3.11
CA VAL A 140 -8.59 -11.60 -3.47
C VAL A 140 -9.87 -12.27 -2.97
N GLU A 141 -10.82 -11.46 -2.48
CA GLU A 141 -12.13 -11.89 -1.95
C GLU A 141 -13.28 -11.60 -2.91
#